data_AF-E4SJR8-F1
#
_entry.id   AF-E4SJR8-F1
#
_cell.length_a   1.000
_cell.length_b   1.000
_cell.length_c   1.000
_cell.angle_alpha   90.00
_cell.angle_beta   90.00
_cell.angle_gamma   90.00
#
_symmetry.space_group_name_H-M   'P 1'
#
loop_
_entity.id
_entity.type
_entity.pdbx_description
1 polymer ?
#
loop_
_entity_poly.entity_id
_entity_poly.type
_entity_poly.pdbx_seq_one_letter_code
_entity_poly.pdbx_strand_id
1 'polypeptide(L)'
;MIWWHDFIRIIFITNTILAFYIVFHRKRSVSTTWAWLIILLILPVVGITLYAFFGRGISQENIFAINKQKHIGLHNVQESITEAPKHVSPSDTSSAGEIAIRFFNQDDESPLTKNNNVELYTEGETFFHDMLKDIVRAKETINIEFYTFYSDNIGNRVLQLLIKKAQQGVKVRVIYDAWGSMGATKAWFDQLRDAGGEVLPFITSKNMITRYRINYHLHRKIVVIDGKISWTGGFNIGDQYLGKKKKFGHWRDSQVRIVGSASLLLQERFVMDWNASVKEADQIIRFNSTLFPDLDETNIHQGDIATQIVSDGPDRYTPYMRNGMMRLMLLARKRLWIQTPYLIPDDAVFAAWQTIAASGVDVRIMIPCKPDHPFIYRATQWYANELTRCGVKIYIYEDGFLHAKTTIIDDKFSSVGSMNQDYRSYDLNFEDNAIFYDKDFNEKMAQVFEEDMKKSHLLTPEEIKKQGRLLRTLQSFSRMLSPIL
;
A
#
# COMPACT_ATOMS: atom_id res chain seq x y z
N MET A 1 11.81 -0.25 -56.51
CA MET A 1 11.57 -1.45 -55.68
C MET A 1 12.16 -1.18 -54.31
N ILE A 2 11.34 -1.22 -53.26
CA ILE A 2 11.85 -1.15 -51.89
C ILE A 2 12.43 -2.53 -51.60
N TRP A 3 13.74 -2.60 -51.41
CA TRP A 3 14.40 -3.86 -51.10
C TRP A 3 14.14 -4.21 -49.63
N TRP A 4 14.25 -5.48 -49.26
CA TRP A 4 14.08 -5.93 -47.88
C TRP A 4 14.96 -5.16 -46.88
N HIS A 5 16.17 -4.79 -47.30
CA HIS A 5 17.08 -3.95 -46.52
C HIS A 5 16.56 -2.53 -46.29
N ASP A 6 15.87 -1.94 -47.27
CA ASP A 6 15.28 -0.60 -47.14
C ASP A 6 14.11 -0.64 -46.15
N PHE A 7 13.30 -1.70 -46.19
CA PHE A 7 12.22 -1.91 -45.23
C PHE A 7 12.75 -2.02 -43.78
N ILE A 8 13.80 -2.81 -43.56
CA ILE A 8 14.45 -2.90 -42.24
C ILE A 8 14.99 -1.53 -41.80
N ARG A 9 15.69 -0.80 -42.68
CA ARG A 9 16.21 0.54 -42.36
C ARG A 9 15.10 1.51 -41.97
N ILE A 10 13.98 1.50 -42.70
CA ILE A 10 12.81 2.33 -42.37
C ILE A 10 12.29 1.98 -40.98
N ILE A 11 12.12 0.69 -40.64
CA ILE A 11 11.68 0.27 -39.30
C ILE A 11 12.61 0.80 -38.21
N PHE A 12 13.94 0.65 -38.37
CA PHE A 12 14.90 1.10 -37.38
C PHE A 12 14.90 2.63 -37.23
N ILE A 13 14.86 3.38 -38.33
CA ILE A 13 14.82 4.85 -38.30
C ILE A 13 13.52 5.33 -37.64
N THR A 14 12.37 4.79 -38.05
CA THR A 14 11.07 5.13 -37.47
C THR A 14 11.01 4.78 -35.99
N ASN A 15 11.47 3.58 -35.60
CA ASN A 15 11.54 3.17 -34.20
C ASN A 15 12.43 4.09 -33.36
N THR A 16 13.58 4.51 -33.90
CA THR A 16 14.51 5.43 -33.23
C THR A 16 13.86 6.79 -33.00
N ILE A 17 13.27 7.39 -34.04
CA ILE A 17 12.57 8.68 -33.93
C ILE A 17 11.44 8.57 -32.89
N LEU A 18 10.66 7.49 -32.95
CA LEU A 18 9.58 7.25 -32.00
C LEU A 18 10.10 7.05 -30.57
N ALA A 19 11.23 6.36 -30.38
CA ALA A 19 11.83 6.15 -29.07
C ALA A 19 12.20 7.48 -28.40
N PHE A 20 12.88 8.37 -29.14
CA PHE A 20 13.20 9.71 -28.64
C PHE A 20 11.93 10.53 -28.37
N TYR A 21 10.96 10.54 -29.30
CA TYR A 21 9.69 11.24 -29.08
C TYR A 21 8.99 10.73 -27.81
N ILE A 22 8.82 9.42 -27.66
CA ILE A 22 8.13 8.79 -26.53
C ILE A 22 8.80 9.14 -25.19
N VAL A 23 10.12 9.01 -25.12
CA VAL A 23 10.89 9.13 -23.88
C VAL A 23 10.99 10.58 -23.43
N PHE A 24 11.21 11.52 -24.36
CA PHE A 24 11.35 12.95 -24.02
C PHE A 24 10.02 13.69 -23.88
N HIS A 25 8.91 13.14 -24.40
CA HIS A 25 7.59 13.77 -24.28
C HIS A 25 6.95 13.58 -22.90
N ARG A 26 7.50 12.72 -22.02
CA ARG A 26 7.01 12.54 -20.65
C ARG A 26 8.09 12.85 -19.62
N LYS A 27 7.73 13.60 -18.60
CA LYS A 27 8.56 13.77 -17.40
C LYS A 27 8.68 12.43 -16.67
N ARG A 28 9.92 11.98 -16.45
CA ARG A 28 10.28 10.80 -15.65
C ARG A 28 11.62 11.05 -14.98
N SER A 29 11.97 10.22 -14.01
CA SER A 29 13.34 10.19 -13.51
C SER A 29 14.31 9.88 -14.65
N VAL A 30 15.49 10.50 -14.59
CA VAL A 30 16.53 10.34 -15.62
C VAL A 30 16.89 8.86 -15.83
N SER A 31 16.92 8.08 -14.75
CA SER A 31 17.13 6.62 -14.79
C SER A 31 16.05 5.89 -15.59
N THR A 32 14.78 6.18 -15.35
CA THR A 32 13.65 5.57 -16.10
C THR A 32 13.67 5.97 -17.57
N THR A 33 14.01 7.23 -17.87
CA THR A 33 14.18 7.75 -19.23
C THR A 33 15.25 6.95 -19.98
N TRP A 34 16.42 6.76 -19.39
CA TRP A 34 17.49 5.95 -19.98
C TRP A 34 17.10 4.48 -20.14
N ALA A 35 16.47 3.87 -19.14
CA ALA A 35 16.04 2.47 -19.20
C ALA A 35 15.11 2.22 -20.40
N TRP A 36 14.10 3.09 -20.58
CA TRP A 36 13.20 2.98 -21.72
C TRP A 36 13.87 3.30 -23.06
N LEU A 37 14.75 4.30 -23.11
CA LEU A 37 15.49 4.63 -24.32
C LEU A 37 16.34 3.43 -24.78
N ILE A 38 17.06 2.79 -23.87
CA ILE A 38 17.87 1.60 -24.16
C ILE A 38 16.99 0.44 -24.67
N ILE A 39 15.90 0.13 -23.98
CA ILE A 39 14.98 -0.95 -24.40
C ILE A 39 14.42 -0.68 -25.80
N LEU A 40 13.98 0.55 -26.05
CA LEU A 40 13.39 0.96 -27.32
C LEU A 40 14.40 0.93 -28.48
N LEU A 41 15.66 1.28 -28.23
CA LEU A 41 16.71 1.28 -29.25
C LEU A 41 17.28 -0.12 -29.54
N ILE A 42 17.48 -0.95 -28.51
CA ILE A 42 18.07 -2.29 -28.66
C ILE A 42 17.06 -3.29 -29.23
N LEU A 43 15.78 -3.15 -28.88
CA LEU A 43 14.72 -4.06 -29.29
C LEU A 43 13.67 -3.32 -30.12
N PRO A 44 13.91 -3.04 -31.41
CA PRO A 44 12.92 -2.41 -32.26
C PRO A 44 11.62 -3.23 -32.30
N VAL A 45 10.47 -2.56 -32.34
CA VAL A 45 9.11 -3.16 -32.31
C VAL A 45 8.76 -3.83 -30.98
N VAL A 46 9.60 -4.73 -30.47
CA VAL A 46 9.41 -5.41 -29.17
C VAL A 46 9.46 -4.39 -28.03
N GLY A 47 10.43 -3.49 -28.03
CA GLY A 47 10.58 -2.42 -27.05
C GLY A 47 9.39 -1.46 -27.05
N ILE A 48 8.82 -1.15 -28.22
CA ILE A 48 7.59 -0.35 -28.31
C ILE A 48 6.41 -1.10 -27.69
N THR A 49 6.32 -2.41 -27.93
CA THR A 49 5.28 -3.26 -27.33
C THR A 49 5.44 -3.30 -25.80
N LEU A 50 6.65 -3.52 -25.30
CA LEU A 50 6.95 -3.46 -23.86
C LEU A 50 6.63 -2.08 -23.27
N TYR A 51 7.01 -1.00 -23.96
CA TYR A 51 6.68 0.35 -23.54
C TYR A 51 5.17 0.59 -23.52
N ALA A 52 4.44 0.04 -24.48
CA ALA A 52 3.00 0.15 -24.52
C ALA A 52 2.42 -0.41 -23.21
N PHE A 53 2.80 -1.60 -22.77
CA PHE A 53 2.26 -2.26 -21.58
C PHE A 53 2.79 -1.73 -20.24
N PHE A 54 4.10 -1.48 -20.14
CA PHE A 54 4.79 -1.18 -18.87
C PHE A 54 5.39 0.22 -18.82
N GLY A 55 5.46 0.91 -19.95
CA GLY A 55 6.03 2.25 -20.01
C GLY A 55 4.96 3.32 -19.82
N ARG A 56 3.72 3.10 -20.24
CA ARG A 56 2.69 4.16 -20.24
C ARG A 56 2.19 4.46 -18.82
N GLY A 57 2.04 5.75 -18.52
CA GLY A 57 1.39 6.19 -17.30
C GLY A 57 -0.13 6.00 -17.30
N ILE A 58 -0.78 6.31 -16.18
CA ILE A 58 -2.26 6.25 -16.05
C ILE A 58 -2.93 7.01 -17.21
N SER A 59 -4.09 6.55 -17.66
CA SER A 59 -4.91 7.28 -18.63
C SER A 59 -5.40 8.60 -18.02
N GLN A 60 -5.40 9.67 -18.82
CA GLN A 60 -5.96 10.96 -18.40
C GLN A 60 -7.43 10.84 -18.00
N GLU A 61 -8.20 9.95 -18.64
CA GLU A 61 -9.56 9.61 -18.24
C GLU A 61 -9.65 9.08 -16.80
N ASN A 62 -8.74 8.18 -16.41
CA ASN A 62 -8.75 7.61 -15.06
C ASN A 62 -8.30 8.66 -14.03
N ILE A 63 -7.26 9.44 -14.34
CA ILE A 63 -6.82 10.56 -13.48
C ILE A 63 -7.97 11.55 -13.30
N PHE A 64 -8.65 11.93 -14.39
CA PHE A 64 -9.80 12.84 -14.31
C PHE A 64 -10.95 12.24 -13.48
N ALA A 65 -11.26 10.96 -13.65
CA ALA A 65 -12.30 10.29 -12.87
C ALA A 65 -11.96 10.23 -11.38
N ILE A 66 -10.69 10.05 -11.01
CA ILE A 66 -10.21 10.07 -9.62
C ILE A 66 -10.27 11.50 -9.07
N ASN A 67 -9.67 12.47 -9.76
CA ASN A 67 -9.53 13.85 -9.30
C ASN A 67 -10.86 14.62 -9.26
N LYS A 68 -11.88 14.16 -9.99
CA LYS A 68 -13.22 14.77 -9.96
C LYS A 68 -14.02 14.36 -8.73
N GLN A 69 -13.62 13.30 -8.02
CA GLN A 69 -14.36 12.87 -6.85
C GLN A 69 -14.26 13.92 -5.75
N LYS A 70 -15.42 14.38 -5.31
CA LYS A 70 -15.53 15.31 -4.19
C LYS A 70 -15.56 14.50 -2.91
N HIS A 71 -14.97 15.06 -1.86
CA HIS A 71 -15.19 14.54 -0.54
C HIS A 71 -16.65 14.69 -0.13
N ILE A 72 -17.27 13.62 0.34
CA ILE A 72 -18.69 13.61 0.70
C ILE A 72 -18.94 13.52 2.21
N GLY A 73 -18.08 12.83 2.96
CA GLY A 73 -18.21 12.68 4.41
C GLY A 73 -17.09 13.36 5.22
N LEU A 74 -15.97 13.70 4.57
CA LEU A 74 -14.81 14.30 5.23
C LEU A 74 -15.14 15.60 5.97
N HIS A 75 -16.02 16.43 5.40
CA HIS A 75 -16.41 17.70 6.00
C HIS A 75 -17.03 17.51 7.40
N ASN A 76 -17.91 16.51 7.55
CA ASN A 76 -18.53 16.21 8.84
C ASN A 76 -17.49 15.74 9.87
N VAL A 77 -16.51 14.95 9.43
CA VAL A 77 -15.40 14.53 10.30
C VAL A 77 -14.61 15.76 10.76
N GLN A 78 -14.28 16.69 9.86
CA GLN A 78 -13.57 17.92 10.20
C GLN A 78 -14.35 18.82 11.17
N GLU A 79 -15.67 18.95 10.98
CA GLU A 79 -16.54 19.69 11.90
C GLU A 79 -16.48 19.05 13.29
N SER A 80 -16.65 17.73 13.40
CA SER A 80 -16.57 17.02 14.70
C SER A 80 -15.22 17.18 15.40
N ILE A 81 -14.11 17.20 14.64
CA ILE A 81 -12.76 17.41 15.18
C ILE A 81 -12.58 18.83 15.72
N THR A 82 -13.24 19.83 15.13
CA THR A 82 -13.14 21.22 15.57
C THR A 82 -13.71 21.40 16.98
N GLU A 83 -14.70 20.59 17.34
CA GLU A 83 -15.35 20.58 18.64
C GLU A 83 -14.65 19.65 19.67
N ALA A 84 -13.72 18.81 19.20
CA ALA A 84 -13.07 17.78 20.00
C ALA A 84 -12.05 18.32 21.02
N PRO A 85 -11.82 17.59 22.13
CA PRO A 85 -10.73 17.87 23.06
C PRO A 85 -9.37 17.92 22.36
N LYS A 86 -8.58 18.93 22.74
CA LYS A 86 -7.29 19.18 22.08
C LYS A 86 -6.22 18.12 22.34
N HIS A 87 -6.39 17.24 23.33
CA HIS A 87 -5.31 16.37 23.82
C HIS A 87 -5.78 14.94 24.10
N VAL A 88 -5.08 13.95 23.53
CA VAL A 88 -5.26 12.52 23.84
C VAL A 88 -3.94 11.91 24.31
N SER A 89 -2.82 12.29 23.69
CA SER A 89 -1.50 11.79 24.03
C SER A 89 -0.47 12.93 24.14
N PRO A 90 0.65 12.74 24.86
CA PRO A 90 1.80 13.62 24.71
C PRO A 90 2.44 13.54 23.32
N SER A 91 2.17 12.46 22.57
CA SER A 91 2.74 12.22 21.24
C SER A 91 2.14 13.14 20.16
N ASP A 92 0.81 13.26 20.08
CA ASP A 92 0.13 14.13 19.11
C ASP A 92 0.36 15.63 19.35
N THR A 93 0.64 15.99 20.60
CA THR A 93 0.84 17.38 21.03
C THR A 93 2.30 17.81 21.10
N SER A 94 3.23 16.89 20.86
CA SER A 94 4.65 17.22 20.80
C SER A 94 4.97 18.05 19.55
N SER A 95 6.02 18.88 19.58
CA SER A 95 6.44 19.67 18.40
C SER A 95 6.71 18.80 17.17
N ALA A 96 7.18 17.55 17.37
CA ALA A 96 7.34 16.58 16.29
C ALA A 96 5.98 16.08 15.77
N GLY A 97 5.02 15.82 16.67
CA GLY A 97 3.65 15.45 16.33
C GLY A 97 2.97 16.53 15.50
N GLU A 98 2.99 17.79 15.96
CA GLU A 98 2.41 18.93 15.23
C GLU A 98 2.97 19.09 13.82
N ILE A 99 4.28 18.87 13.65
CA ILE A 99 4.95 18.91 12.34
C ILE A 99 4.41 17.80 11.42
N ALA A 100 4.31 16.58 11.93
CA ALA A 100 3.82 15.43 11.17
C ALA A 100 2.34 15.59 10.82
N ILE A 101 1.50 15.92 11.80
CA ILE A 101 0.06 16.13 11.64
C ILE A 101 -0.20 17.19 10.59
N ARG A 102 0.50 18.33 10.65
CA ARG A 102 0.36 19.41 9.67
C ARG A 102 0.77 18.98 8.26
N PHE A 103 1.84 18.20 8.13
CA PHE A 103 2.24 17.68 6.81
C PHE A 103 1.15 16.81 6.21
N PHE A 104 0.61 15.88 7.00
CA PHE A 104 -0.43 14.97 6.55
C PHE A 104 -1.80 15.65 6.38
N ASN A 105 -2.03 16.81 7.01
CA ASN A 105 -3.29 17.54 6.87
C ASN A 105 -3.21 18.78 5.96
N GLN A 106 -2.24 18.85 5.03
CA GLN A 106 -2.00 20.08 4.24
C GLN A 106 -3.18 20.48 3.33
N ASP A 107 -3.94 19.51 2.82
CA ASP A 107 -5.13 19.74 1.98
C ASP A 107 -6.44 19.41 2.74
N ASP A 108 -6.36 19.36 4.08
CA ASP A 108 -7.42 18.91 4.99
C ASP A 108 -7.94 17.48 4.73
N GLU A 109 -7.21 16.68 3.94
CA GLU A 109 -7.62 15.32 3.53
C GLU A 109 -7.37 14.22 4.57
N SER A 110 -6.45 14.43 5.51
CA SER A 110 -6.12 13.44 6.54
C SER A 110 -6.14 14.10 7.92
N PRO A 111 -7.31 14.53 8.42
CA PRO A 111 -7.40 15.19 9.72
C PRO A 111 -7.07 14.21 10.85
N LEU A 112 -6.59 14.74 11.98
CA LEU A 112 -6.27 13.93 13.16
C LEU A 112 -7.54 13.60 13.93
N THR A 113 -7.97 12.35 13.83
CA THR A 113 -9.07 11.79 14.63
C THR A 113 -8.57 11.29 15.97
N LYS A 114 -9.41 11.32 17.00
CA LYS A 114 -8.96 11.12 18.39
C LYS A 114 -9.76 10.06 19.14
N ASN A 115 -11.04 9.90 18.83
CA ASN A 115 -11.88 8.81 19.31
C ASN A 115 -11.65 7.55 18.47
N ASN A 116 -10.56 6.82 18.75
CA ASN A 116 -10.25 5.56 18.06
C ASN A 116 -9.74 4.48 19.01
N ASN A 117 -10.49 3.38 19.11
CA ASN A 117 -9.99 2.14 19.70
C ASN A 117 -9.27 1.33 18.61
N VAL A 118 -7.98 1.03 18.81
CA VAL A 118 -7.13 0.34 17.83
C VAL A 118 -6.59 -0.97 18.39
N GLU A 119 -6.78 -2.05 17.65
CA GLU A 119 -6.22 -3.37 17.94
C GLU A 119 -5.29 -3.81 16.80
N LEU A 120 -4.13 -4.35 17.16
CA LEU A 120 -3.12 -4.86 16.22
C LEU A 120 -3.23 -6.38 16.09
N TYR A 121 -3.18 -6.87 14.86
CA TYR A 121 -3.18 -8.29 14.52
C TYR A 121 -1.92 -8.61 13.73
N THR A 122 -1.20 -9.65 14.18
CA THR A 122 0.06 -10.10 13.58
C THR A 122 -0.06 -11.44 12.85
N GLU A 123 -1.18 -12.14 13.08
CA GLU A 123 -1.46 -13.49 12.62
C GLU A 123 -2.73 -13.53 11.79
N GLY A 124 -2.67 -14.21 10.65
CA GLY A 124 -3.79 -14.30 9.71
C GLY A 124 -5.04 -14.94 10.32
N GLU A 125 -4.87 -16.04 11.07
CA GLU A 125 -6.00 -16.76 11.68
C GLU A 125 -6.82 -15.85 12.64
N THR A 126 -6.15 -15.10 13.51
CA THR A 126 -6.83 -14.15 14.42
C THR A 126 -7.47 -13.00 13.68
N PHE A 127 -6.78 -12.44 12.67
CA PHE A 127 -7.33 -11.36 11.84
C PHE A 127 -8.61 -11.81 11.13
N PHE A 128 -8.56 -12.91 10.38
CA PHE A 128 -9.73 -13.38 9.63
C PHE A 128 -10.88 -13.78 10.55
N HIS A 129 -10.58 -14.37 11.71
CA HIS A 129 -11.62 -14.73 12.68
C HIS A 129 -12.41 -13.51 13.15
N ASP A 130 -11.73 -12.46 13.61
CA ASP A 130 -12.41 -11.29 14.17
C ASP A 130 -13.00 -10.37 13.09
N MET A 131 -12.33 -10.23 11.93
CA MET A 131 -12.92 -9.56 10.76
C MET A 131 -14.23 -10.24 10.33
N LEU A 132 -14.26 -11.57 10.26
CA LEU A 132 -15.48 -12.31 9.91
C LEU A 132 -16.57 -12.14 10.99
N LYS A 133 -16.22 -12.06 12.27
CA LYS A 133 -17.20 -11.76 13.34
C LYS A 133 -17.81 -10.38 13.19
N ASP A 134 -17.01 -9.37 12.86
CA ASP A 134 -17.53 -8.02 12.63
C ASP A 134 -18.46 -8.01 11.41
N ILE A 135 -18.09 -8.70 10.32
CA ILE A 135 -18.98 -8.86 9.15
C ILE A 135 -20.27 -9.55 9.56
N VAL A 136 -20.25 -10.59 10.41
CA VAL A 136 -21.46 -11.25 10.93
C VAL A 136 -22.35 -10.28 11.72
N ARG A 137 -21.76 -9.29 12.41
CA ARG A 137 -22.49 -8.30 13.22
C ARG A 137 -23.00 -7.09 12.43
N ALA A 138 -22.52 -6.90 11.20
CA ALA A 138 -22.93 -5.81 10.33
C ALA A 138 -24.45 -5.72 10.19
N LYS A 139 -24.99 -4.50 10.28
CA LYS A 139 -26.43 -4.21 10.25
C LYS A 139 -26.87 -3.46 9.01
N GLU A 140 -26.03 -2.57 8.49
CA GLU A 140 -26.44 -1.60 7.47
C GLU A 140 -25.54 -1.67 6.22
N THR A 141 -24.21 -1.62 6.40
CA THR A 141 -23.28 -1.56 5.28
C THR A 141 -22.01 -2.38 5.49
N ILE A 142 -21.50 -2.97 4.41
CA ILE A 142 -20.18 -3.61 4.35
C ILE A 142 -19.52 -3.12 3.06
N ASN A 143 -18.41 -2.41 3.19
CA ASN A 143 -17.62 -1.88 2.07
C ASN A 143 -16.22 -2.50 2.12
N ILE A 144 -15.80 -3.16 1.05
CA ILE A 144 -14.56 -3.95 1.00
C ILE A 144 -13.75 -3.56 -0.22
N GLU A 145 -12.45 -3.33 -0.04
CA GLU A 145 -11.50 -3.00 -1.09
C GLU A 145 -10.19 -3.74 -0.87
N PHE A 146 -9.78 -4.56 -1.85
CA PHE A 146 -8.53 -5.33 -1.75
C PHE A 146 -7.78 -5.41 -3.08
N TYR A 147 -6.46 -5.34 -3.00
CA TYR A 147 -5.59 -5.76 -4.10
C TYR A 147 -5.83 -7.23 -4.48
N THR A 148 -5.71 -8.13 -3.51
CA THR A 148 -5.89 -9.56 -3.74
C THR A 148 -7.12 -10.07 -3.01
N PHE A 149 -8.05 -10.62 -3.78
CA PHE A 149 -9.15 -11.45 -3.30
C PHE A 149 -9.12 -12.76 -4.08
N TYR A 150 -8.53 -13.82 -3.51
CA TYR A 150 -8.46 -15.12 -4.18
C TYR A 150 -9.74 -15.93 -3.99
N SER A 151 -10.11 -16.71 -5.01
CA SER A 151 -11.25 -17.64 -4.94
C SER A 151 -10.89 -18.97 -4.28
N ASP A 152 -10.12 -18.94 -3.18
CA ASP A 152 -9.67 -20.11 -2.41
C ASP A 152 -10.55 -20.33 -1.16
N ASN A 153 -10.13 -21.13 -0.18
CA ASN A 153 -11.02 -21.50 0.93
C ASN A 153 -11.46 -20.29 1.75
N ILE A 154 -10.50 -19.47 2.22
CA ILE A 154 -10.84 -18.27 2.98
C ILE A 154 -11.60 -17.26 2.12
N GLY A 155 -11.24 -17.11 0.84
CA GLY A 155 -11.95 -16.20 -0.04
C GLY A 155 -13.41 -16.60 -0.28
N ASN A 156 -13.68 -17.90 -0.48
CA ASN A 156 -15.05 -18.40 -0.57
C ASN A 156 -15.80 -18.23 0.77
N ARG A 157 -15.15 -18.42 1.92
CA ARG A 157 -15.79 -18.17 3.23
C ARG A 157 -16.21 -16.70 3.39
N VAL A 158 -15.33 -15.77 3.02
CA VAL A 158 -15.67 -14.34 3.01
C VAL A 158 -16.83 -14.08 2.05
N LEU A 159 -16.74 -14.54 0.80
CA LEU A 159 -17.79 -14.32 -0.20
C LEU A 159 -19.15 -14.88 0.21
N GLN A 160 -19.21 -16.09 0.77
CA GLN A 160 -20.47 -16.69 1.25
C GLN A 160 -21.08 -15.88 2.40
N LEU A 161 -20.25 -15.33 3.30
CA LEU A 161 -20.74 -14.48 4.36
C LEU A 161 -21.30 -13.15 3.82
N LEU A 162 -20.63 -12.56 2.83
CA LEU A 162 -21.10 -11.36 2.13
C LEU A 162 -22.43 -11.60 1.42
N ILE A 163 -22.58 -12.74 0.72
CA ILE A 163 -23.83 -13.16 0.09
C ILE A 163 -24.96 -13.24 1.14
N LYS A 164 -24.70 -13.90 2.26
CA LYS A 164 -25.67 -14.03 3.36
C LYS A 164 -26.08 -12.65 3.90
N LYS A 165 -25.13 -11.71 4.00
CA LYS A 165 -25.41 -10.35 4.46
C LYS A 165 -26.22 -9.53 3.46
N ALA A 166 -25.90 -9.64 2.18
CA ALA A 166 -26.69 -9.01 1.12
C ALA A 166 -28.14 -9.51 1.13
N GLN A 167 -28.36 -10.82 1.28
CA GLN A 167 -29.71 -11.42 1.42
C GLN A 167 -30.46 -10.96 2.67
N GLN A 168 -29.75 -10.55 3.73
CA GLN A 168 -30.32 -9.97 4.94
C GLN A 168 -30.66 -8.47 4.79
N GLY A 169 -30.41 -7.88 3.63
CA GLY A 169 -30.65 -6.46 3.35
C GLY A 169 -29.49 -5.53 3.69
N VAL A 170 -28.34 -6.07 4.14
CA VAL A 170 -27.13 -5.26 4.36
C VAL A 170 -26.57 -4.83 3.00
N LYS A 171 -26.23 -3.55 2.85
CA LYS A 171 -25.65 -3.04 1.60
C LYS A 171 -24.19 -3.45 1.50
N VAL A 172 -23.91 -4.46 0.68
CA VAL A 172 -22.57 -5.00 0.47
C VAL A 172 -21.94 -4.45 -0.81
N ARG A 173 -20.73 -3.89 -0.71
CA ARG A 173 -19.96 -3.38 -1.85
C ARG A 173 -18.53 -3.91 -1.83
N VAL A 174 -18.05 -4.37 -2.98
CA VAL A 174 -16.69 -4.92 -3.13
C VAL A 174 -15.97 -4.25 -4.30
N ILE A 175 -14.79 -3.69 -4.04
CA ILE A 175 -13.81 -3.26 -5.02
C ILE A 175 -12.64 -4.24 -4.98
N TYR A 176 -12.14 -4.63 -6.15
CA TYR A 176 -10.99 -5.52 -6.23
C TYR A 176 -10.06 -5.17 -7.39
N ASP A 177 -8.77 -5.46 -7.25
CA ASP A 177 -7.86 -5.42 -8.39
C ASP A 177 -8.03 -6.69 -9.24
N ALA A 178 -8.49 -6.51 -10.47
CA ALA A 178 -8.77 -7.63 -11.38
C ALA A 178 -7.52 -8.42 -11.79
N TRP A 179 -6.33 -7.85 -11.67
CA TRP A 179 -5.06 -8.51 -11.97
C TRP A 179 -4.50 -9.23 -10.74
N GLY A 180 -4.57 -8.58 -9.57
CA GLY A 180 -4.11 -9.13 -8.29
C GLY A 180 -4.99 -10.23 -7.70
N SER A 181 -6.22 -10.39 -8.18
CA SER A 181 -7.24 -11.29 -7.62
C SER A 181 -7.46 -12.56 -8.46
N MET A 182 -6.46 -13.44 -8.46
CA MET A 182 -6.50 -14.72 -9.17
C MET A 182 -7.73 -15.56 -8.79
N GLY A 183 -8.47 -16.03 -9.80
CA GLY A 183 -9.65 -16.87 -9.63
C GLY A 183 -10.95 -16.10 -9.29
N ALA A 184 -10.87 -14.87 -8.77
CA ALA A 184 -12.01 -14.00 -8.54
C ALA A 184 -12.50 -13.32 -9.82
N THR A 185 -12.96 -14.15 -10.74
CA THR A 185 -13.52 -13.73 -12.03
C THR A 185 -14.86 -13.03 -11.85
N LYS A 186 -15.33 -12.36 -12.91
CA LYS A 186 -16.70 -11.83 -12.94
C LYS A 186 -17.70 -12.93 -12.56
N ALA A 187 -17.62 -14.10 -13.18
CA ALA A 187 -18.51 -15.23 -12.89
C ALA A 187 -18.52 -15.64 -11.40
N TRP A 188 -17.36 -15.63 -10.75
CA TRP A 188 -17.28 -15.97 -9.32
C TRP A 188 -18.03 -14.99 -8.42
N PHE A 189 -18.10 -13.71 -8.79
CA PHE A 189 -18.86 -12.69 -8.07
C PHE A 189 -20.33 -12.58 -8.48
N ASP A 190 -20.80 -13.30 -9.52
CA ASP A 190 -22.22 -13.22 -9.94
C ASP A 190 -23.16 -13.65 -8.80
N GLN A 191 -22.80 -14.69 -8.04
CA GLN A 191 -23.54 -15.10 -6.83
C GLN A 191 -23.74 -13.99 -5.79
N LEU A 192 -22.79 -13.05 -5.63
CA LEU A 192 -22.98 -11.89 -4.75
C LEU A 192 -23.87 -10.83 -5.39
N ARG A 193 -23.77 -10.62 -6.70
CA ARG A 193 -24.65 -9.71 -7.44
C ARG A 193 -26.10 -10.19 -7.43
N ASP A 194 -26.32 -11.48 -7.63
CA ASP A 194 -27.64 -12.12 -7.61
C ASP A 194 -28.28 -12.02 -6.22
N ALA A 195 -27.45 -11.98 -5.17
CA ALA A 195 -27.88 -11.76 -3.79
C ALA A 195 -28.14 -10.28 -3.43
N GLY A 196 -27.96 -9.34 -4.37
CA GLY A 196 -28.17 -7.90 -4.16
C GLY A 196 -26.92 -7.12 -3.75
N GLY A 197 -25.75 -7.76 -3.70
CA GLY A 197 -24.46 -7.10 -3.48
C GLY A 197 -23.92 -6.41 -4.74
N GLU A 198 -23.00 -5.48 -4.57
CA GLU A 198 -22.39 -4.72 -5.67
C GLU A 198 -20.89 -5.02 -5.75
N VAL A 199 -20.38 -5.28 -6.95
CA VAL A 199 -18.96 -5.62 -7.13
C VAL A 199 -18.40 -4.90 -8.36
N LEU A 200 -17.27 -4.21 -8.19
CA LEU A 200 -16.57 -3.49 -9.24
C LEU A 200 -15.08 -3.82 -9.28
N PRO A 201 -14.49 -4.03 -10.48
CA PRO A 201 -13.04 -3.97 -10.61
C PRO A 201 -12.59 -2.52 -10.44
N PHE A 202 -11.46 -2.31 -9.76
CA PHE A 202 -10.88 -0.98 -9.59
C PHE A 202 -10.56 -0.31 -10.94
N ILE A 203 -10.72 1.01 -11.02
CA ILE A 203 -10.68 1.81 -12.26
C ILE A 203 -9.45 1.53 -13.14
N THR A 204 -8.27 1.34 -12.54
CA THR A 204 -7.02 1.08 -13.29
C THR A 204 -6.82 -0.37 -13.67
N SER A 205 -7.38 -1.31 -12.90
CA SER A 205 -7.31 -2.76 -13.20
C SER A 205 -8.29 -3.18 -14.31
N LYS A 206 -9.26 -2.32 -14.64
CA LYS A 206 -10.26 -2.57 -15.68
C LYS A 206 -9.64 -2.55 -17.07
N ASN A 207 -9.81 -3.64 -17.82
CA ASN A 207 -9.39 -3.74 -19.23
C ASN A 207 -7.88 -3.47 -19.42
N MET A 208 -7.07 -3.83 -18.43
CA MET A 208 -5.65 -3.47 -18.35
C MET A 208 -4.81 -3.98 -19.53
N ILE A 209 -5.15 -5.18 -20.03
CA ILE A 209 -4.50 -5.81 -21.19
C ILE A 209 -4.89 -5.08 -22.48
N THR A 210 -6.19 -4.83 -22.69
CA THR A 210 -6.67 -4.16 -23.91
C THR A 210 -6.32 -2.68 -23.95
N ARG A 211 -6.05 -2.05 -22.80
CA ARG A 211 -5.60 -0.67 -22.67
C ARG A 211 -4.08 -0.51 -22.55
N TYR A 212 -3.33 -1.62 -22.56
CA TYR A 212 -1.87 -1.67 -22.44
C TYR A 212 -1.37 -0.87 -21.22
N ARG A 213 -1.86 -1.11 -20.00
CA ARG A 213 -1.43 -0.32 -18.81
C ARG A 213 -1.36 -1.16 -17.55
N ILE A 214 -0.37 -2.05 -17.48
CA ILE A 214 -0.31 -3.10 -16.45
C ILE A 214 0.15 -2.58 -15.08
N ASN A 215 0.81 -1.43 -15.00
CA ASN A 215 1.57 -1.08 -13.81
C ASN A 215 0.80 -0.49 -12.63
N TYR A 216 -0.45 -0.05 -12.82
CA TYR A 216 -1.17 0.76 -11.84
C TYR A 216 -2.20 -0.07 -11.10
N HIS A 217 -1.86 -0.46 -9.88
CA HIS A 217 -2.64 -1.39 -9.09
C HIS A 217 -3.24 -0.74 -7.86
N LEU A 218 -4.46 -1.15 -7.55
CA LEU A 218 -5.03 -0.96 -6.23
C LEU A 218 -4.19 -1.76 -5.24
N HIS A 219 -3.56 -1.11 -4.27
CA HIS A 219 -2.77 -1.81 -3.25
C HIS A 219 -3.31 -1.63 -1.83
N ARG A 220 -4.47 -0.96 -1.67
CA ARG A 220 -5.17 -0.80 -0.39
C ARG A 220 -5.88 -2.10 0.03
N LYS A 221 -6.10 -2.26 1.33
CA LYS A 221 -6.82 -3.38 1.96
C LYS A 221 -7.76 -2.82 3.01
N ILE A 222 -8.91 -2.34 2.57
CA ILE A 222 -9.88 -1.64 3.41
C ILE A 222 -11.11 -2.51 3.60
N VAL A 223 -11.56 -2.65 4.84
CA VAL A 223 -12.91 -3.14 5.16
C VAL A 223 -13.54 -2.10 6.06
N VAL A 224 -14.73 -1.62 5.72
CA VAL A 224 -15.53 -0.75 6.59
C VAL A 224 -16.92 -1.36 6.79
N ILE A 225 -17.34 -1.41 8.05
CA ILE A 225 -18.60 -2.01 8.49
C ILE A 225 -19.39 -0.94 9.23
N ASP A 226 -20.61 -0.68 8.74
CA ASP A 226 -21.57 0.28 9.29
C ASP A 226 -21.01 1.70 9.50
N GLY A 227 -19.92 2.08 8.81
CA GLY A 227 -19.21 3.35 8.99
C GLY A 227 -18.48 3.51 10.34
N LYS A 228 -18.40 2.47 11.17
CA LYS A 228 -17.92 2.55 12.57
C LYS A 228 -16.71 1.68 12.87
N ILE A 229 -16.63 0.53 12.22
CA ILE A 229 -15.55 -0.44 12.39
C ILE A 229 -14.83 -0.54 11.06
N SER A 230 -13.51 -0.45 11.09
CA SER A 230 -12.68 -0.58 9.91
C SER A 230 -11.46 -1.45 10.13
N TRP A 231 -10.93 -1.98 9.04
CA TRP A 231 -9.72 -2.77 9.00
C TRP A 231 -8.82 -2.26 7.89
N THR A 232 -7.53 -2.08 8.19
CA THR A 232 -6.49 -1.73 7.20
C THR A 232 -5.14 -2.34 7.57
N GLY A 233 -4.23 -2.50 6.59
CA GLY A 233 -2.91 -3.10 6.80
C GLY A 233 -2.38 -3.89 5.60
N GLY A 234 -1.57 -4.92 5.87
CA GLY A 234 -0.84 -5.66 4.83
C GLY A 234 -1.49 -6.95 4.33
N PHE A 235 -2.40 -7.55 5.10
CA PHE A 235 -3.01 -8.84 4.75
C PHE A 235 -3.97 -8.70 3.57
N ASN A 236 -3.88 -9.59 2.58
CA ASN A 236 -4.93 -9.75 1.56
C ASN A 236 -5.84 -10.95 1.86
N ILE A 237 -6.89 -11.16 1.05
CA ILE A 237 -7.77 -12.31 1.19
C ILE A 237 -7.23 -13.49 0.35
N GLY A 238 -6.68 -14.49 1.05
CA GLY A 238 -6.22 -15.75 0.45
C GLY A 238 -5.59 -16.72 1.47
N ASP A 239 -5.60 -18.01 1.16
CA ASP A 239 -5.15 -19.09 2.05
C ASP A 239 -3.64 -19.01 2.37
N GLN A 240 -2.86 -18.32 1.54
CA GLN A 240 -1.43 -18.09 1.83
C GLN A 240 -1.21 -17.24 3.08
N TYR A 241 -2.13 -16.31 3.35
CA TYR A 241 -2.10 -15.43 4.51
C TYR A 241 -2.46 -16.17 5.81
N LEU A 242 -3.01 -17.38 5.71
CA LEU A 242 -3.23 -18.33 6.80
C LEU A 242 -2.06 -19.33 6.94
N GLY A 243 -0.94 -19.09 6.25
CA GLY A 243 0.22 -19.99 6.26
C GLY A 243 0.01 -21.33 5.54
N LYS A 244 -1.09 -21.51 4.80
CA LYS A 244 -1.42 -22.80 4.16
C LYS A 244 -0.61 -23.11 2.90
N LYS A 245 0.13 -22.13 2.36
CA LYS A 245 0.99 -22.34 1.18
C LYS A 245 2.39 -22.76 1.61
N LYS A 246 2.77 -24.00 1.32
CA LYS A 246 4.11 -24.57 1.61
C LYS A 246 5.28 -23.71 1.11
N LYS A 247 5.12 -23.00 -0.02
CA LYS A 247 6.16 -22.10 -0.57
C LYS A 247 6.59 -21.04 0.46
N PHE A 248 5.63 -20.47 1.17
CA PHE A 248 5.88 -19.36 2.09
C PHE A 248 6.02 -19.85 3.54
N GLY A 249 5.22 -20.85 3.92
CA GLY A 249 5.10 -21.29 5.30
C GLY A 249 4.27 -20.30 6.08
N HIS A 250 4.65 -20.02 7.33
CA HIS A 250 4.06 -18.97 8.14
C HIS A 250 4.12 -17.61 7.40
N TRP A 251 3.00 -16.88 7.38
CA TRP A 251 2.87 -15.59 6.72
C TRP A 251 2.73 -14.50 7.79
N ARG A 252 3.81 -13.74 7.99
CA ARG A 252 3.90 -12.74 9.04
C ARG A 252 3.59 -11.35 8.48
N ASP A 253 2.47 -10.77 8.87
CA ASP A 253 2.00 -9.47 8.37
C ASP A 253 1.25 -8.70 9.46
N SER A 254 0.93 -7.42 9.26
CA SER A 254 0.26 -6.59 10.28
C SER A 254 -1.04 -6.01 9.74
N GLN A 255 -2.14 -6.19 10.48
CA GLN A 255 -3.43 -5.55 10.26
C GLN A 255 -3.82 -4.78 11.51
N VAL A 256 -4.54 -3.68 11.35
CA VAL A 256 -5.21 -2.99 12.45
C VAL A 256 -6.72 -3.07 12.28
N ARG A 257 -7.40 -3.26 13.41
CA ARG A 257 -8.84 -3.03 13.57
C ARG A 257 -9.00 -1.69 14.26
N ILE A 258 -9.83 -0.83 13.69
CA ILE A 258 -10.11 0.51 14.20
C ILE A 258 -11.60 0.62 14.44
N VAL A 259 -12.00 1.02 15.64
CA VAL A 259 -13.38 1.39 15.97
C VAL A 259 -13.39 2.84 16.39
N GLY A 260 -14.12 3.68 15.65
CA GLY A 260 -14.11 5.13 15.87
C GLY A 260 -13.91 5.93 14.60
N SER A 261 -13.62 7.22 14.77
CA SER A 261 -13.72 8.24 13.72
C SER A 261 -12.74 8.06 12.55
N ALA A 262 -11.57 7.45 12.76
CA ALA A 262 -10.68 7.07 11.66
C ALA A 262 -11.33 6.07 10.68
N SER A 263 -12.37 5.33 11.11
CA SER A 263 -13.15 4.48 10.19
C SER A 263 -13.90 5.29 9.14
N LEU A 264 -14.29 6.53 9.46
CA LEU A 264 -14.93 7.44 8.50
C LEU A 264 -13.94 7.91 7.43
N LEU A 265 -12.65 8.03 7.75
CA LEU A 265 -11.62 8.38 6.77
C LEU A 265 -11.36 7.22 5.80
N LEU A 266 -11.31 5.98 6.30
CA LEU A 266 -11.24 4.78 5.44
C LEU A 266 -12.51 4.61 4.60
N GLN A 267 -13.68 4.93 5.18
CA GLN A 267 -14.96 4.94 4.47
C GLN A 267 -14.97 5.97 3.33
N GLU A 268 -14.44 7.17 3.59
CA GLU A 268 -14.31 8.22 2.61
C GLU A 268 -13.42 7.77 1.44
N ARG A 269 -12.24 7.20 1.75
CA ARG A 269 -11.33 6.65 0.75
C ARG A 269 -12.00 5.60 -0.12
N PHE A 270 -12.68 4.64 0.49
CA PHE A 270 -13.46 3.62 -0.22
C PHE A 270 -14.49 4.25 -1.17
N VAL A 271 -15.23 5.27 -0.71
CA VAL A 271 -16.25 5.91 -1.55
C VAL A 271 -15.64 6.65 -2.73
N MET A 272 -14.50 7.31 -2.54
CA MET A 272 -13.78 7.94 -3.65
C MET A 272 -13.35 6.90 -4.69
N ASP A 273 -12.80 5.77 -4.26
CA ASP A 273 -12.38 4.68 -5.16
C ASP A 273 -13.58 4.01 -5.85
N TRP A 274 -14.69 3.85 -5.14
CA TRP A 274 -15.96 3.36 -5.69
C TRP A 274 -16.48 4.28 -6.78
N ASN A 275 -16.64 5.57 -6.47
CA ASN A 275 -17.19 6.57 -7.37
C ASN A 275 -16.28 6.85 -8.58
N ALA A 276 -14.97 6.66 -8.44
CA ALA A 276 -14.06 6.67 -9.58
C ALA A 276 -14.23 5.43 -10.48
N SER A 277 -14.63 4.28 -9.90
CA SER A 277 -14.71 3.00 -10.61
C SER A 277 -16.07 2.72 -11.27
N VAL A 278 -17.15 3.40 -10.84
CA VAL A 278 -18.50 3.25 -11.40
C VAL A 278 -18.58 3.79 -12.84
N LYS A 279 -19.54 3.27 -13.62
CA LYS A 279 -19.82 3.76 -14.98
C LYS A 279 -21.10 4.60 -15.03
N GLU A 280 -22.11 4.12 -14.32
CA GLU A 280 -23.44 4.69 -14.36
C GLU A 280 -23.62 5.68 -13.19
N ALA A 281 -24.29 6.80 -13.45
CA ALA A 281 -24.39 7.89 -12.48
C ALA A 281 -25.28 7.56 -11.28
N ASP A 282 -26.16 6.56 -11.40
CA ASP A 282 -27.04 6.05 -10.36
C ASP A 282 -26.29 5.17 -9.33
N GLN A 283 -25.12 4.63 -9.70
CA GLN A 283 -24.25 3.86 -8.80
C GLN A 283 -23.31 4.72 -7.94
N ILE A 284 -23.27 6.04 -8.20
CA ILE A 284 -22.47 6.99 -7.42
C ILE A 284 -22.99 7.05 -5.99
N ILE A 285 -22.12 6.73 -5.03
CA ILE A 285 -22.40 6.91 -3.62
C ILE A 285 -22.40 8.41 -3.31
N ARG A 286 -23.49 8.86 -2.70
CA ARG A 286 -23.65 10.20 -2.15
C ARG A 286 -23.67 10.14 -0.64
N PHE A 287 -23.48 11.29 0.00
CA PHE A 287 -23.53 11.39 1.44
C PHE A 287 -24.83 10.80 2.00
N ASN A 288 -24.70 9.98 3.03
CA ASN A 288 -25.79 9.37 3.78
C ASN A 288 -25.29 9.11 5.21
N SER A 289 -26.11 9.41 6.22
CA SER A 289 -25.82 9.16 7.64
C SER A 289 -25.62 7.68 7.98
N THR A 290 -26.14 6.75 7.18
CA THR A 290 -25.85 5.31 7.31
C THR A 290 -24.38 4.98 6.96
N LEU A 291 -23.80 5.70 6.00
CA LEU A 291 -22.40 5.51 5.59
C LEU A 291 -21.45 6.34 6.46
N PHE A 292 -21.88 7.53 6.83
CA PHE A 292 -21.13 8.46 7.67
C PHE A 292 -21.95 8.76 8.93
N PRO A 293 -22.05 7.79 9.86
CA PRO A 293 -22.69 8.04 11.14
C PRO A 293 -21.94 9.14 11.88
N ASP A 294 -22.67 9.93 12.65
CA ASP A 294 -22.07 10.90 13.55
C ASP A 294 -21.31 10.14 14.65
N LEU A 295 -19.99 10.31 14.66
CA LEU A 295 -19.10 9.75 15.66
C LEU A 295 -18.57 10.92 16.48
N ASP A 296 -19.03 10.95 17.73
CA ASP A 296 -18.73 12.04 18.65
C ASP A 296 -17.25 12.03 19.06
N GLU A 297 -16.45 12.91 18.44
CA GLU A 297 -15.05 13.16 18.79
C GLU A 297 -14.89 13.85 20.15
N THR A 298 -15.97 14.28 20.82
CA THR A 298 -15.91 14.75 22.21
C THR A 298 -15.94 13.60 23.22
N ASN A 299 -16.49 12.44 22.84
CA ASN A 299 -16.57 11.25 23.68
C ASN A 299 -15.30 10.38 23.59
N ILE A 300 -14.16 10.97 23.96
CA ILE A 300 -12.86 10.29 24.00
C ILE A 300 -12.74 9.48 25.30
N HIS A 301 -12.40 8.20 25.18
CA HIS A 301 -12.18 7.29 26.29
C HIS A 301 -10.70 7.08 26.58
N GLN A 302 -10.40 6.64 27.81
CA GLN A 302 -9.05 6.25 28.17
C GLN A 302 -8.59 5.07 27.31
N GLY A 303 -7.45 5.25 26.61
CA GLY A 303 -6.90 4.25 25.70
C GLY A 303 -7.25 4.46 24.23
N ASP A 304 -8.04 5.49 23.90
CA ASP A 304 -8.20 5.92 22.52
C ASP A 304 -6.90 6.49 21.95
N ILE A 305 -6.70 6.30 20.64
CA ILE A 305 -5.44 6.58 19.95
C ILE A 305 -5.67 7.65 18.88
N ALA A 306 -4.91 8.74 18.98
CA ALA A 306 -4.88 9.76 17.95
C ALA A 306 -4.33 9.17 16.65
N THR A 307 -5.13 9.22 15.58
CA THR A 307 -4.89 8.48 14.33
C THR A 307 -5.16 9.37 13.11
N GLN A 308 -4.26 9.32 12.12
CA GLN A 308 -4.50 9.82 10.77
C GLN A 308 -4.52 8.65 9.79
N ILE A 309 -5.43 8.71 8.82
CA ILE A 309 -5.45 7.82 7.66
C ILE A 309 -4.91 8.62 6.48
N VAL A 310 -3.80 8.15 5.91
CA VAL A 310 -3.10 8.79 4.81
C VAL A 310 -3.17 7.88 3.61
N SER A 311 -3.83 8.34 2.55
CA SER A 311 -3.91 7.62 1.29
C SER A 311 -3.16 8.38 0.20
N ASP A 312 -2.59 7.65 -0.75
CA ASP A 312 -1.91 8.25 -1.90
C ASP A 312 -2.10 7.37 -3.14
N GLY A 313 -1.89 7.99 -4.30
CA GLY A 313 -1.99 7.33 -5.57
C GLY A 313 -1.22 8.08 -6.66
N PRO A 314 -0.99 7.39 -7.80
CA PRO A 314 -0.21 7.92 -8.91
C PRO A 314 -0.95 9.00 -9.72
N ASP A 315 -2.10 9.46 -9.24
CA ASP A 315 -2.89 10.60 -9.69
C ASP A 315 -2.37 11.95 -9.18
N ARG A 316 -1.53 11.96 -8.12
CA ARG A 316 -0.88 13.18 -7.61
C ARG A 316 0.40 13.53 -8.39
N TYR A 317 0.71 14.82 -8.48
CA TYR A 317 1.94 15.29 -9.11
C TYR A 317 3.19 15.04 -8.24
N THR A 318 3.03 15.16 -6.92
CA THR A 318 4.09 14.89 -5.94
C THR A 318 3.82 13.57 -5.23
N PRO A 319 4.85 12.71 -4.99
CA PRO A 319 4.73 11.48 -4.21
C PRO A 319 4.46 11.78 -2.73
N TYR A 320 3.19 11.95 -2.39
CA TYR A 320 2.74 12.56 -1.16
C TYR A 320 3.00 11.65 0.05
N MET A 321 2.62 10.38 -0.03
CA MET A 321 2.85 9.41 1.04
C MET A 321 4.34 9.13 1.22
N ARG A 322 5.11 8.95 0.13
CA ARG A 322 6.58 8.80 0.24
C ARG A 322 7.19 9.99 0.99
N ASN A 323 6.87 11.21 0.58
CA ASN A 323 7.43 12.42 1.20
C ASN A 323 6.99 12.58 2.66
N GLY A 324 5.73 12.25 2.97
CA GLY A 324 5.20 12.29 4.34
C GLY A 324 5.82 11.26 5.26
N MET A 325 5.93 10.02 4.79
CA MET A 325 6.64 8.97 5.54
C MET A 325 8.11 9.32 5.73
N MET A 326 8.78 9.85 4.71
CA MET A 326 10.16 10.37 4.84
C MET A 326 10.24 11.50 5.87
N ARG A 327 9.30 12.45 5.84
CA ARG A 327 9.23 13.56 6.82
C ARG A 327 9.07 13.02 8.23
N LEU A 328 8.17 12.05 8.44
CA LEU A 328 7.93 11.41 9.72
C LEU A 328 9.20 10.68 10.21
N MET A 329 9.87 9.91 9.35
CA MET A 329 11.10 9.19 9.69
C MET A 329 12.25 10.14 10.06
N LEU A 330 12.38 11.29 9.40
CA LEU A 330 13.40 12.31 9.72
C LEU A 330 13.18 12.98 11.11
N LEU A 331 12.03 12.78 11.75
CA LEU A 331 11.79 13.21 13.13
C LEU A 331 12.44 12.29 14.16
N ALA A 332 12.92 11.10 13.78
CA ALA A 332 13.55 10.14 14.68
C ALA A 332 14.77 10.74 15.41
N ARG A 333 14.90 10.45 16.70
CA ARG A 333 16.03 10.88 17.55
C ARG A 333 16.68 9.73 18.32
N LYS A 334 15.97 8.61 18.51
CA LYS A 334 16.41 7.42 19.26
C LYS A 334 16.38 6.18 18.39
N ARG A 335 15.25 5.87 17.76
CA ARG A 335 15.07 4.65 16.96
C ARG A 335 14.21 4.88 15.72
N LEU A 336 14.55 4.17 14.65
CA LEU A 336 13.74 4.00 13.45
C LEU A 336 13.73 2.52 13.08
N TRP A 337 12.61 1.84 13.32
CA TRP A 337 12.48 0.42 13.02
C TRP A 337 11.43 0.20 11.93
N ILE A 338 11.76 -0.59 10.91
CA ILE A 338 10.94 -0.78 9.71
C ILE A 338 10.82 -2.27 9.42
N GLN A 339 9.62 -2.75 9.08
CA GLN A 339 9.42 -4.05 8.43
C GLN A 339 8.85 -3.82 7.04
N THR A 340 9.42 -4.49 6.03
CA THR A 340 8.97 -4.40 4.64
C THR A 340 9.29 -5.69 3.89
N PRO A 341 8.39 -6.23 3.03
CA PRO A 341 8.76 -7.37 2.18
C PRO A 341 9.76 -6.98 1.08
N TYR A 342 9.70 -5.72 0.63
CA TYR A 342 10.49 -5.22 -0.49
C TYR A 342 11.28 -4.00 -0.02
N LEU A 343 12.60 -4.10 -0.08
CA LEU A 343 13.53 -3.03 0.31
C LEU A 343 14.23 -2.51 -0.93
N ILE A 344 13.55 -1.63 -1.65
CA ILE A 344 14.03 -1.02 -2.90
C ILE A 344 13.78 0.50 -2.81
N PRO A 345 14.33 1.18 -1.78
CA PRO A 345 14.09 2.60 -1.60
C PRO A 345 14.60 3.40 -2.80
N ASP A 346 13.93 4.51 -3.11
CA ASP A 346 14.46 5.48 -4.05
C ASP A 346 15.65 6.25 -3.44
N ASP A 347 16.34 7.03 -4.26
CA ASP A 347 17.56 7.73 -3.83
C ASP A 347 17.29 8.69 -2.65
N ALA A 348 16.08 9.27 -2.58
CA ALA A 348 15.70 10.19 -1.51
C ALA A 348 15.50 9.46 -0.17
N VAL A 349 14.73 8.37 -0.17
CA VAL A 349 14.50 7.55 1.03
C VAL A 349 15.80 6.89 1.49
N PHE A 350 16.61 6.39 0.55
CA PHE A 350 17.92 5.80 0.87
C PHE A 350 18.84 6.81 1.56
N ALA A 351 18.98 8.03 0.99
CA ALA A 351 19.78 9.10 1.58
C ALA A 351 19.24 9.55 2.95
N ALA A 352 17.92 9.57 3.13
CA ALA A 352 17.29 9.88 4.42
C ALA A 352 17.69 8.86 5.49
N TRP A 353 17.61 7.56 5.20
CA TRP A 353 18.01 6.52 6.16
C TRP A 353 19.50 6.55 6.47
N GLN A 354 20.36 6.79 5.48
CA GLN A 354 21.79 7.00 5.72
C GLN A 354 22.04 8.18 6.66
N THR A 355 21.32 9.29 6.47
CA THR A 355 21.45 10.49 7.31
C THR A 355 20.98 10.22 8.74
N ILE A 356 19.88 9.50 8.90
CA ILE A 356 19.33 9.12 10.21
C ILE A 356 20.33 8.21 10.95
N ALA A 357 20.84 7.17 10.28
CA ALA A 357 21.83 6.26 10.86
C ALA A 357 23.14 6.99 11.23
N ALA A 358 23.64 7.87 10.37
CA ALA A 358 24.84 8.67 10.63
C ALA A 358 24.66 9.65 11.80
N SER A 359 23.42 10.01 12.13
CA SER A 359 23.08 10.85 13.29
C SER A 359 23.06 10.08 14.62
N GLY A 360 23.41 8.79 14.62
CA GLY A 360 23.46 7.94 15.82
C GLY A 360 22.12 7.34 16.25
N VAL A 361 21.08 7.46 15.42
CA VAL A 361 19.77 6.82 15.64
C VAL A 361 19.88 5.32 15.39
N ASP A 362 19.26 4.49 16.23
CA ASP A 362 19.20 3.03 16.04
C ASP A 362 18.24 2.68 14.90
N VAL A 363 18.78 2.53 13.69
CA VAL A 363 18.01 2.15 12.50
C VAL A 363 18.04 0.64 12.31
N ARG A 364 16.87 0.02 12.33
CA ARG A 364 16.68 -1.42 12.09
C ARG A 364 15.68 -1.64 10.97
N ILE A 365 16.01 -2.51 10.01
CA ILE A 365 15.08 -2.88 8.94
C ILE A 365 14.99 -4.40 8.87
N MET A 366 13.77 -4.91 8.86
CA MET A 366 13.49 -6.34 8.74
C MET A 366 12.93 -6.67 7.36
N ILE A 367 13.50 -7.71 6.74
CA ILE A 367 13.16 -8.19 5.38
C ILE A 367 12.96 -9.71 5.37
N PRO A 368 12.25 -10.28 4.36
CA PRO A 368 12.04 -11.72 4.26
C PRO A 368 13.34 -12.50 3.97
N CYS A 369 13.39 -13.79 4.38
CA CYS A 369 14.49 -14.70 4.04
C CYS A 369 14.39 -15.37 2.65
N LYS A 370 13.27 -15.18 1.93
CA LYS A 370 13.00 -15.91 0.69
C LYS A 370 12.27 -15.06 -0.34
N PRO A 371 12.44 -15.33 -1.65
CA PRO A 371 11.74 -14.63 -2.70
C PRO A 371 10.29 -15.11 -2.84
N ASP A 372 9.39 -14.16 -3.03
CA ASP A 372 8.11 -14.37 -3.72
C ASP A 372 8.25 -14.12 -5.23
N HIS A 373 9.08 -13.12 -5.60
CA HIS A 373 9.50 -12.75 -6.95
C HIS A 373 11.05 -12.77 -7.10
N PRO A 374 11.59 -13.31 -8.20
CA PRO A 374 13.03 -13.58 -8.32
C PRO A 374 13.90 -12.32 -8.40
N PHE A 375 13.49 -11.28 -9.14
CA PHE A 375 14.29 -10.05 -9.29
C PHE A 375 14.15 -9.12 -8.09
N ILE A 376 12.94 -8.98 -7.53
CA ILE A 376 12.64 -8.11 -6.39
C ILE A 376 13.48 -8.51 -5.17
N TYR A 377 13.57 -9.81 -4.88
CA TYR A 377 14.36 -10.29 -3.75
C TYR A 377 15.86 -10.02 -3.91
N ARG A 378 16.39 -10.15 -5.13
CA ARG A 378 17.81 -9.86 -5.40
C ARG A 378 18.12 -8.36 -5.33
N ALA A 379 17.19 -7.50 -5.75
CA ALA A 379 17.30 -6.05 -5.53
C ALA A 379 17.25 -5.72 -4.04
N THR A 380 16.30 -6.32 -3.30
CA THR A 380 16.20 -6.21 -1.82
C THR A 380 17.52 -6.55 -1.13
N GLN A 381 18.14 -7.67 -1.50
CA GLN A 381 19.45 -8.05 -0.96
C GLN A 381 20.56 -7.05 -1.31
N TRP A 382 20.51 -6.42 -2.49
CA TRP A 382 21.47 -5.38 -2.85
C TRP A 382 21.35 -4.17 -1.92
N TYR A 383 20.15 -3.62 -1.72
CA TYR A 383 19.96 -2.46 -0.84
C TYR A 383 20.24 -2.80 0.63
N ALA A 384 19.87 -4.00 1.08
CA ALA A 384 20.22 -4.50 2.40
C ALA A 384 21.74 -4.50 2.61
N ASN A 385 22.52 -4.98 1.64
CA ASN A 385 23.97 -4.98 1.70
C ASN A 385 24.55 -3.56 1.81
N GLU A 386 24.01 -2.59 1.06
CA GLU A 386 24.48 -1.20 1.11
C GLU A 386 24.10 -0.51 2.43
N LEU A 387 22.85 -0.65 2.89
CA LEU A 387 22.38 -0.06 4.14
C LEU A 387 23.15 -0.62 5.35
N THR A 388 23.49 -1.92 5.32
CA THR A 388 24.36 -2.54 6.34
C THR A 388 25.71 -1.83 6.45
N ARG A 389 26.30 -1.41 5.31
CA ARG A 389 27.57 -0.67 5.31
C ARG A 389 27.42 0.75 5.84
N CYS A 390 26.21 1.31 5.80
CA CYS A 390 25.89 2.63 6.33
C CYS A 390 25.50 2.62 7.81
N GLY A 391 25.64 1.48 8.51
CA GLY A 391 25.33 1.36 9.94
C GLY A 391 23.87 1.03 10.26
N VAL A 392 23.04 0.76 9.24
CA VAL A 392 21.68 0.25 9.45
C VAL A 392 21.74 -1.24 9.77
N LYS A 393 21.02 -1.68 10.80
CA LYS A 393 20.94 -3.10 11.17
C LYS A 393 19.86 -3.80 10.34
N ILE A 394 20.27 -4.68 9.42
CA ILE A 394 19.33 -5.46 8.62
C ILE A 394 19.07 -6.83 9.26
N TYR A 395 17.82 -7.10 9.60
CA TYR A 395 17.36 -8.38 10.11
C TYR A 395 16.63 -9.15 9.01
N ILE A 396 17.02 -10.41 8.80
CA ILE A 396 16.38 -11.29 7.83
C ILE A 396 15.51 -12.29 8.59
N TYR A 397 14.20 -12.19 8.40
CA TYR A 397 13.20 -12.97 9.12
C TYR A 397 13.13 -14.42 8.61
N GLU A 398 13.31 -15.39 9.51
CA GLU A 398 13.47 -16.80 9.14
C GLU A 398 12.26 -17.69 9.42
N ASP A 399 11.31 -17.22 10.24
CA ASP A 399 10.09 -17.95 10.61
C ASP A 399 8.96 -17.79 9.57
N GLY A 400 9.30 -17.96 8.28
CA GLY A 400 8.32 -17.89 7.19
C GLY A 400 8.57 -16.76 6.20
N PHE A 401 7.50 -16.09 5.75
CA PHE A 401 7.56 -14.96 4.84
C PHE A 401 7.06 -13.70 5.55
N LEU A 402 7.95 -12.71 5.69
CA LEU A 402 7.64 -11.40 6.24
C LEU A 402 7.01 -10.51 5.16
N HIS A 403 5.79 -10.09 5.39
CA HIS A 403 5.05 -9.19 4.52
C HIS A 403 4.49 -7.95 5.24
N ALA A 404 4.85 -7.74 6.51
CA ALA A 404 4.50 -6.52 7.24
C ALA A 404 5.02 -5.25 6.53
N LYS A 405 4.25 -4.16 6.62
CA LYS A 405 4.66 -2.80 6.23
C LYS A 405 4.45 -1.87 7.42
N THR A 406 5.43 -1.89 8.31
CA THR A 406 5.34 -1.19 9.58
C THR A 406 6.54 -0.29 9.78
N THR A 407 6.31 0.85 10.43
CA THR A 407 7.35 1.81 10.79
C THR A 407 7.14 2.25 12.23
N ILE A 408 8.20 2.27 13.03
CA ILE A 408 8.22 2.67 14.43
C ILE A 408 9.28 3.76 14.58
N ILE A 409 8.90 4.90 15.14
CA ILE A 409 9.73 6.09 15.24
C ILE A 409 9.74 6.55 16.70
N ASP A 410 10.92 6.44 17.30
CA ASP A 410 11.15 6.68 18.72
C ASP A 410 10.10 5.96 19.59
N ASP A 411 9.56 6.65 20.59
CA ASP A 411 8.54 6.17 21.51
C ASP A 411 7.18 6.85 21.23
N LYS A 412 6.99 7.37 20.00
CA LYS A 412 5.95 8.37 19.71
C LYS A 412 5.04 8.04 18.55
N PHE A 413 5.62 7.58 17.43
CA PHE A 413 4.87 7.44 16.19
C PHE A 413 5.06 6.06 15.60
N SER A 414 3.96 5.46 15.17
CA SER A 414 4.01 4.21 14.42
C SER A 414 3.08 4.26 13.21
N SER A 415 3.33 3.40 12.23
CA SER A 415 2.47 3.24 11.06
C SER A 415 2.26 1.77 10.72
N VAL A 416 1.05 1.45 10.30
CA VAL A 416 0.64 0.19 9.69
C VAL A 416 -0.15 0.50 8.43
N GLY A 417 0.14 -0.17 7.33
CA GLY A 417 -0.58 0.08 6.09
C GLY A 417 -0.18 -0.86 4.96
N SER A 418 -0.41 -0.40 3.74
CA SER A 418 -0.11 -1.18 2.53
C SER A 418 1.22 -0.80 1.87
N MET A 419 1.76 0.39 2.16
CA MET A 419 2.93 0.94 1.48
C MET A 419 4.21 0.14 1.76
N ASN A 420 4.76 -0.52 0.74
CA ASN A 420 6.09 -1.11 0.82
C ASN A 420 7.19 -0.03 0.74
N GLN A 421 8.43 -0.41 1.03
CA GLN A 421 9.58 0.47 0.82
C GLN A 421 10.22 0.27 -0.56
N ASP A 422 9.43 0.48 -1.62
CA ASP A 422 9.85 0.29 -3.01
C ASP A 422 9.33 1.38 -3.97
N TYR A 423 9.91 1.45 -5.18
CA TYR A 423 9.50 2.40 -6.22
C TYR A 423 8.02 2.29 -6.58
N ARG A 424 7.44 1.07 -6.55
CA ARG A 424 6.03 0.87 -6.88
C ARG A 424 5.11 1.57 -5.88
N SER A 425 5.32 1.36 -4.58
CA SER A 425 4.51 1.99 -3.55
C SER A 425 4.70 3.50 -3.49
N TYR A 426 5.84 4.02 -3.96
CA TYR A 426 6.07 5.47 -4.01
C TYR A 426 5.43 6.16 -5.21
N ASP A 427 5.38 5.52 -6.38
CA ASP A 427 5.06 6.19 -7.64
C ASP A 427 3.94 5.53 -8.47
N LEU A 428 3.54 4.28 -8.20
CA LEU A 428 2.70 3.47 -9.11
C LEU A 428 1.49 2.80 -8.47
N ASN A 429 1.51 2.50 -7.18
CA ASN A 429 0.41 1.84 -6.50
C ASN A 429 -0.49 2.86 -5.80
N PHE A 430 -1.77 2.50 -5.67
CA PHE A 430 -2.67 3.19 -4.75
C PHE A 430 -2.49 2.61 -3.36
N GLU A 431 -2.02 3.41 -2.42
CA GLU A 431 -1.63 2.97 -1.07
C GLU A 431 -2.50 3.67 0.00
N ASP A 432 -2.55 3.05 1.18
CA ASP A 432 -3.17 3.59 2.38
C ASP A 432 -2.40 3.17 3.64
N ASN A 433 -2.16 4.12 4.53
CA ASN A 433 -1.45 3.91 5.78
C ASN A 433 -2.18 4.60 6.94
N ALA A 434 -2.35 3.88 8.04
CA ALA A 434 -2.72 4.47 9.33
C ALA A 434 -1.45 4.93 10.05
N ILE A 435 -1.46 6.16 10.56
CA ILE A 435 -0.41 6.78 11.37
C ILE A 435 -0.95 6.99 12.78
N PHE A 436 -0.26 6.43 13.77
CA PHE A 436 -0.65 6.45 15.17
C PHE A 436 0.27 7.36 15.98
N TYR A 437 -0.34 8.23 16.78
CA TYR A 437 0.32 9.20 17.65
C TYR A 437 0.10 8.82 19.11
N ASP A 438 0.55 7.63 19.49
CA ASP A 438 0.37 7.12 20.84
C ASP A 438 1.57 6.29 21.31
N LYS A 439 1.97 6.52 22.56
CA LYS A 439 3.14 5.89 23.16
C LYS A 439 2.90 4.42 23.46
N ASP A 440 1.74 4.08 24.01
CA ASP A 440 1.47 2.71 24.47
C ASP A 440 1.23 1.78 23.27
N PHE A 441 0.55 2.27 22.24
CA PHE A 441 0.43 1.55 20.97
C PHE A 441 1.80 1.40 20.28
N ASN A 442 2.64 2.43 20.28
CA ASN A 442 3.99 2.34 19.74
C ASN A 442 4.86 1.32 20.49
N GLU A 443 4.70 1.20 21.81
CA GLU A 443 5.40 0.19 22.59
C GLU A 443 4.93 -1.23 22.26
N LYS A 444 3.61 -1.45 22.06
CA LYS A 444 3.10 -2.74 21.55
C LYS A 444 3.70 -3.10 20.19
N MET A 445 3.79 -2.13 19.28
CA MET A 445 4.44 -2.32 17.97
C MET A 445 5.93 -2.66 18.12
N ALA A 446 6.64 -2.00 19.04
CA ALA A 446 8.05 -2.28 19.33
C ALA A 446 8.26 -3.69 19.87
N GLN A 447 7.41 -4.16 20.79
CA GLN A 447 7.46 -5.52 21.31
C GLN A 447 7.25 -6.55 20.18
N VAL A 448 6.29 -6.32 19.30
CA VAL A 448 6.06 -7.17 18.12
C VAL A 448 7.30 -7.23 17.22
N PHE A 449 7.94 -6.09 16.95
CA PHE A 449 9.18 -6.05 16.18
C PHE A 449 10.30 -6.86 16.86
N GLU A 450 10.44 -6.73 18.18
CA GLU A 450 11.46 -7.46 18.94
C GLU A 450 11.22 -8.97 18.98
N GLU A 451 9.96 -9.42 19.08
CA GLU A 451 9.63 -10.84 18.97
C GLU A 451 9.95 -11.40 17.58
N ASP A 452 9.64 -10.66 16.51
CA ASP A 452 10.04 -11.04 15.15
C ASP A 452 11.57 -11.03 14.98
N MET A 453 12.26 -10.11 15.65
CA MET A 453 13.72 -9.99 15.63
C MET A 453 14.40 -11.21 16.28
N LYS A 454 13.81 -11.81 17.32
CA LYS A 454 14.31 -13.07 17.92
C LYS A 454 14.27 -14.24 16.94
N LYS A 455 13.41 -14.16 15.92
CA LYS A 455 13.24 -15.15 14.85
C LYS A 455 13.98 -14.76 13.56
N SER A 456 14.92 -13.81 13.67
CA SER A 456 15.64 -13.25 12.54
C SER A 456 17.14 -13.41 12.71
N HIS A 457 17.87 -13.45 11.60
CA HIS A 457 19.33 -13.32 11.61
C HIS A 457 19.74 -11.89 11.27
N LEU A 458 20.74 -11.36 11.99
CA LEU A 458 21.34 -10.06 11.67
C LEU A 458 22.33 -10.22 10.52
N LEU A 459 22.13 -9.49 9.42
CA LEU A 459 23.06 -9.47 8.28
C LEU A 459 24.34 -8.71 8.65
N THR A 460 25.49 -9.38 8.58
CA THR A 460 26.79 -8.83 8.96
C THR A 460 27.65 -8.43 7.75
N PRO A 461 28.54 -7.43 7.89
CA PRO A 461 29.54 -7.10 6.86
C PRO A 461 30.40 -8.31 6.43
N GLU A 462 30.70 -9.23 7.35
CA GLU A 462 31.47 -10.46 7.11
C GLU A 462 30.72 -11.42 6.18
N GLU A 463 29.42 -11.61 6.39
CA GLU A 463 28.58 -12.42 5.50
C GLU A 463 28.50 -11.80 4.10
N ILE A 464 28.33 -10.49 4.00
CA ILE A 464 28.32 -9.76 2.72
C ILE A 464 29.64 -9.98 1.97
N LYS A 465 30.78 -9.90 2.67
CA LYS A 465 32.12 -10.15 2.10
C LYS A 465 32.30 -11.58 1.59
N LYS A 466 31.62 -12.56 2.19
CA LYS A 466 31.65 -13.98 1.78
C LYS A 466 30.72 -14.32 0.62
N GLN A 467 29.78 -13.45 0.24
CA GLN A 467 28.86 -13.70 -0.88
C GLN A 467 29.62 -13.95 -2.20
N GLY A 468 29.24 -15.02 -2.90
CA GLY A 468 29.86 -15.42 -4.16
C GLY A 468 29.65 -14.42 -5.31
N ARG A 469 30.55 -14.44 -6.30
CA ARG A 469 30.52 -13.52 -7.45
C ARG A 469 29.19 -13.55 -8.22
N LEU A 470 28.65 -14.75 -8.46
CA LEU A 470 27.38 -14.91 -9.16
C LEU A 470 26.21 -14.21 -8.44
N LEU A 471 26.11 -14.38 -7.12
CA LEU A 471 25.06 -13.75 -6.33
C LEU A 471 25.17 -12.22 -6.40
N ARG A 472 26.39 -11.68 -6.27
CA ARG A 472 26.65 -10.23 -6.40
C ARG A 472 26.27 -9.70 -7.78
N THR A 473 26.58 -10.45 -8.85
CA THR A 473 26.17 -10.09 -10.21
C THR A 473 24.64 -10.04 -10.33
N LEU A 474 23.93 -11.03 -9.81
CA LEU A 474 22.46 -11.06 -9.83
C LEU A 474 21.84 -9.92 -9.02
N GLN A 475 22.41 -9.59 -7.86
CA GLN A 475 21.99 -8.45 -7.02
C GLN A 475 22.16 -7.13 -7.77
N SER A 476 23.36 -6.87 -8.31
CA SER A 476 23.65 -5.65 -9.07
C SER A 476 22.80 -5.52 -10.33
N PHE A 477 22.58 -6.61 -11.06
CA PHE A 477 21.69 -6.63 -12.22
C PHE A 477 20.25 -6.31 -11.82
N SER A 478 19.74 -6.95 -10.75
CA SER A 478 18.36 -6.74 -10.31
C SER A 478 18.11 -5.32 -9.82
N ARG A 479 19.10 -4.69 -9.18
CA ARG A 479 19.05 -3.25 -8.84
C ARG A 479 18.87 -2.35 -10.06
N MET A 480 19.44 -2.69 -11.21
CA MET A 480 19.25 -1.87 -12.42
C MET A 480 17.80 -1.87 -12.90
N LEU A 481 17.02 -2.88 -12.48
CA LEU A 481 15.60 -2.97 -12.77
C LEU A 481 14.75 -2.22 -11.73
N SER A 482 15.31 -1.71 -10.61
CA SER A 482 14.53 -1.04 -9.55
C SER A 482 13.51 0.00 -10.04
N PRO A 483 13.82 0.89 -11.01
CA PRO A 483 12.83 1.89 -11.46
C PRO A 483 11.61 1.32 -12.18
N ILE A 484 11.64 0.04 -12.56
CA ILE A 484 10.54 -0.66 -13.23
C ILE A 484 10.03 -1.86 -12.42
N LEU A 485 10.73 -2.23 -11.35
CA LEU A 485 10.30 -3.23 -10.37
C LEU A 485 9.31 -2.57 -9.44
#